data_AF-A0A318TR45-F1
#
_entry.id   AF-A0A318TR45-F1
#
_cell.length_a   1.000
_cell.length_b   1.000
_cell.length_c   1.000
_cell.angle_alpha   90.00
_cell.angle_beta   90.00
_cell.angle_gamma   90.00
#
_symmetry.space_group_name_H-M   'P 1'
#
loop_
_entity.id
_entity.type
_entity.pdbx_description
1 polymer ?
#
loop_
_entity_poly.entity_id
_entity_poly.type
_entity_poly.pdbx_seq_one_letter_code
_entity_poly.pdbx_strand_id
1 'polypeptide(L)'
;MKNIKSSNFLFILGVFILVSAYLIQLVITSDIPVIFSISEAIFLQLVLFISTVLFIFASILLSKKSTRYVVIAMFTLIFVVTLSSFLTDTDAEYFTVSYALLTLPFVLQPLLLVLLNGFLIIKFRKVTE
;
A
#
# COMPACT_ATOMS: atom_id res chain seq x y z
N MET A 1 1.69 12.69 24.23
CA MET A 1 1.66 11.20 24.29
C MET A 1 0.41 10.57 23.66
N LYS A 2 -0.76 11.24 23.66
CA LYS A 2 -2.04 10.69 23.15
C LYS A 2 -2.03 10.33 21.65
N ASN A 3 -1.42 11.17 20.80
CA ASN A 3 -1.43 10.97 19.34
C ASN A 3 -0.56 9.78 18.85
N ILE A 4 0.45 9.37 19.64
CA ILE A 4 1.37 8.27 19.28
C ILE A 4 0.66 6.91 19.38
N LYS A 5 -0.19 6.72 20.40
CA LYS A 5 -0.97 5.49 20.54
C LYS A 5 -1.97 5.36 19.39
N SER A 6 -2.62 6.46 19.03
CA SER A 6 -3.56 6.51 17.90
C SER A 6 -2.88 6.26 16.56
N SER A 7 -1.71 6.88 16.28
CA SER A 7 -0.97 6.63 15.03
C SER A 7 -0.53 5.17 14.89
N ASN A 8 -0.03 4.58 15.98
CA ASN A 8 0.42 3.19 15.98
C ASN A 8 -0.74 2.22 15.77
N PHE A 9 -1.88 2.46 16.42
CA PHE A 9 -3.08 1.65 16.23
C PHE A 9 -3.57 1.69 14.78
N LEU A 10 -3.69 2.88 14.20
CA LEU A 10 -4.08 3.05 12.79
C LEU A 10 -3.10 2.36 11.84
N PHE A 11 -1.80 2.46 12.12
CA PHE A 11 -0.77 1.81 11.32
C PHE A 11 -0.88 0.28 11.39
N ILE A 12 -1.00 -0.29 12.59
CA ILE A 12 -1.15 -1.75 12.78
C ILE A 12 -2.43 -2.25 12.10
N LEU A 13 -3.54 -1.54 12.25
CA LEU A 13 -4.80 -1.90 11.59
C LEU A 13 -4.66 -1.81 10.06
N GLY A 14 -3.98 -0.77 9.55
CA GLY A 14 -3.67 -0.64 8.13
C GLY A 14 -2.83 -1.81 7.60
N VAL A 15 -1.81 -2.25 8.35
CA VAL A 15 -1.00 -3.44 8.03
C VAL A 15 -1.86 -4.70 8.02
N PHE A 16 -2.71 -4.91 9.03
CA PHE A 16 -3.57 -6.09 9.09
C PHE A 16 -4.51 -6.19 7.88
N ILE A 17 -5.12 -5.07 7.49
CA ILE A 17 -5.99 -5.01 6.31
C ILE A 17 -5.17 -5.21 5.02
N LEU A 18 -3.97 -4.60 4.91
CA LEU A 18 -3.09 -4.77 3.75
C LEU A 18 -2.67 -6.24 3.56
N VAL A 19 -2.21 -6.89 4.62
CA VAL A 19 -1.80 -8.30 4.59
C VAL A 19 -3.01 -9.17 4.24
N SER A 20 -4.19 -8.90 4.80
CA SER A 20 -5.41 -9.63 4.46
C SER A 20 -5.77 -9.48 2.98
N ALA A 21 -5.70 -8.25 2.44
CA ALA A 21 -5.93 -8.00 1.02
C ALA A 21 -4.92 -8.74 0.14
N TYR A 22 -3.65 -8.74 0.53
CA TYR A 22 -2.60 -9.45 -0.19
C TYR A 22 -2.81 -10.97 -0.17
N LEU A 23 -3.22 -11.54 0.96
CA LEU A 23 -3.55 -12.96 1.03
C LEU A 23 -4.75 -13.32 0.15
N ILE A 24 -5.80 -12.50 0.13
CA ILE A 24 -6.95 -12.69 -0.76
C ILE A 24 -6.52 -12.60 -2.23
N GLN A 25 -5.67 -11.63 -2.57
CA GLN A 25 -5.09 -11.48 -3.90
C GLN A 25 -4.34 -12.75 -4.32
N LEU A 26 -3.48 -13.29 -3.44
CA LEU A 26 -2.73 -14.52 -3.72
C LEU A 26 -3.65 -15.72 -3.97
N VAL A 27 -4.75 -15.83 -3.20
CA VAL A 27 -5.75 -16.88 -3.40
C VAL A 27 -6.39 -16.75 -4.79
N ILE A 28 -6.85 -15.54 -5.16
CA ILE A 28 -7.45 -15.29 -6.48
C ILE A 28 -6.46 -15.58 -7.61
N THR A 29 -5.18 -15.20 -7.45
CA THR A 29 -4.15 -15.45 -8.47
C THR A 29 -3.70 -16.92 -8.54
N SER A 30 -4.09 -17.75 -7.57
CA SER A 30 -3.78 -19.18 -7.56
C SER A 30 -4.83 -20.06 -8.23
N ASP A 31 -6.00 -19.51 -8.58
CA ASP A 31 -7.10 -20.27 -9.18
C ASP A 31 -6.80 -20.72 -10.62
N ILE A 32 -7.13 -21.98 -10.94
CA ILE A 32 -6.96 -22.60 -12.27
C ILE A 32 -8.32 -23.15 -12.75
N PRO A 33 -8.82 -22.79 -13.95
CA PRO A 33 -8.23 -21.85 -14.91
C PRO A 33 -8.30 -20.41 -14.42
N VAL A 34 -7.28 -19.63 -14.78
CA VAL A 34 -7.06 -18.27 -14.33
C VAL A 34 -8.06 -17.31 -14.99
N ILE A 35 -9.27 -17.20 -14.42
CA ILE A 35 -10.31 -16.27 -14.87
C ILE A 35 -10.61 -15.30 -13.73
N PHE A 36 -10.07 -14.08 -13.83
CA PHE A 36 -10.23 -13.06 -12.80
C PHE A 36 -11.54 -12.29 -12.99
N SER A 37 -12.41 -12.27 -11.98
CA SER A 37 -13.61 -11.46 -12.05
C SER A 37 -13.30 -9.99 -11.75
N ILE A 38 -13.94 -9.08 -12.50
CA ILE A 38 -13.85 -7.63 -12.23
C ILE A 38 -14.37 -7.31 -10.83
N SER A 39 -15.37 -8.06 -10.34
CA SER A 39 -15.92 -7.90 -8.99
C SER A 39 -14.90 -8.16 -7.89
N GLU A 40 -14.06 -9.19 -8.02
CA GLU A 40 -12.99 -9.48 -7.05
C GLU A 40 -11.92 -8.39 -7.05
N ALA A 41 -11.55 -7.90 -8.23
CA ALA A 41 -10.61 -6.79 -8.36
C ALA A 41 -11.15 -5.50 -7.68
N ILE A 42 -12.43 -5.16 -7.91
CA ILE A 42 -13.08 -4.01 -7.26
C ILE A 42 -13.12 -4.19 -5.73
N PHE A 43 -13.50 -5.39 -5.27
CA PHE A 43 -13.52 -5.69 -3.84
C PHE A 43 -12.15 -5.48 -3.20
N LEU A 44 -11.09 -6.04 -3.80
CA LEU A 44 -9.71 -5.87 -3.33
C LEU A 44 -9.28 -4.39 -3.33
N GLN A 45 -9.64 -3.64 -4.36
CA GLN A 45 -9.35 -2.20 -4.41
C GLN A 45 -10.01 -1.44 -3.26
N LEU A 46 -11.24 -1.78 -2.88
CA LEU A 46 -11.92 -1.18 -1.73
C LEU A 46 -11.22 -1.52 -0.41
N VAL A 47 -10.82 -2.78 -0.22
CA VAL A 47 -10.07 -3.20 0.98
C VAL A 47 -8.73 -2.47 1.06
N LEU A 48 -8.02 -2.36 -0.07
CA LEU A 48 -6.76 -1.64 -0.16
C LEU A 48 -6.93 -0.13 0.07
N PHE A 49 -8.02 0.44 -0.43
CA PHE A 49 -8.36 1.84 -0.19
C PHE A 49 -8.54 2.12 1.32
N ILE A 50 -9.25 1.25 2.05
CA ILE A 50 -9.41 1.38 3.51
C ILE A 50 -8.05 1.33 4.21
N SER A 51 -7.19 0.37 3.84
CA SER A 51 -5.82 0.28 4.36
C SER A 51 -5.02 1.56 4.08
N THR A 52 -5.13 2.09 2.86
CA THR A 52 -4.46 3.33 2.44
C THR A 52 -4.89 4.52 3.29
N VAL A 53 -6.20 4.69 3.51
CA VAL A 53 -6.74 5.77 4.34
C VAL A 53 -6.21 5.68 5.77
N LEU A 54 -6.14 4.49 6.36
CA LEU A 54 -5.55 4.28 7.69
C LEU A 54 -4.06 4.67 7.73
N PHE A 55 -3.28 4.28 6.72
CA PHE A 55 -1.87 4.67 6.63
C PHE A 55 -1.68 6.18 6.43
N ILE A 56 -2.54 6.83 5.67
CA ILE A 56 -2.52 8.30 5.50
C ILE A 56 -2.76 8.98 6.85
N PHE A 57 -3.81 8.59 7.58
CA PHE A 57 -4.09 9.15 8.90
C PHE A 57 -2.97 8.86 9.90
N ALA A 58 -2.44 7.64 9.92
CA ALA A 58 -1.28 7.29 10.73
C ALA A 58 -0.09 8.20 10.40
N SER A 59 0.22 8.38 9.12
CA SER A 59 1.34 9.19 8.62
C SER A 59 1.19 10.68 8.98
N ILE A 60 -0.02 11.23 8.95
CA ILE A 60 -0.26 12.62 9.37
C ILE A 60 0.02 12.79 10.87
N LEU A 61 -0.37 11.81 11.70
CA LEU A 61 -0.21 11.86 13.15
C LEU A 61 1.23 11.58 13.64
N LEU A 62 2.11 11.06 12.80
CA LEU A 62 3.52 10.83 13.15
C LEU A 62 4.24 12.14 13.47
N SER A 63 4.80 12.26 14.67
CA SER A 63 5.53 13.47 15.08
C SER A 63 7.03 13.42 14.78
N LYS A 64 7.64 12.23 14.72
CA LYS A 64 9.10 12.08 14.60
C LYS A 64 9.54 11.91 13.15
N LYS A 65 10.50 12.73 12.70
CA LYS A 65 11.12 12.62 11.36
C LYS A 65 11.78 11.24 11.14
N SER A 66 12.45 10.70 12.16
CA SER A 66 13.07 9.36 12.08
C SER A 66 12.04 8.26 11.76
N THR A 67 10.86 8.29 12.40
CA THR A 67 9.79 7.33 12.11
C THR A 67 9.27 7.48 10.68
N ARG A 68 9.18 8.71 10.15
CA ARG A 68 8.79 8.94 8.75
C ARG A 68 9.80 8.32 7.77
N TYR A 69 11.10 8.43 8.03
CA TYR A 69 12.12 7.78 7.21
C TYR A 69 12.02 6.25 7.23
N VAL A 70 11.72 5.65 8.39
CA VAL A 70 11.48 4.20 8.49
C VAL A 70 10.26 3.79 7.67
N VAL A 71 9.17 4.55 7.75
CA VAL A 71 7.95 4.30 6.96
C VAL A 71 8.24 4.42 5.46
N ILE A 72 9.00 5.44 5.04
CA ILE A 72 9.45 5.59 3.65
C ILE A 72 10.25 4.37 3.21
N ALA A 73 11.29 3.98 3.96
CA ALA A 73 12.13 2.84 3.61
C ALA A 73 11.31 1.54 3.46
N MET A 74 10.38 1.30 4.39
CA MET A 74 9.50 0.14 4.35
C MET A 74 8.60 0.13 3.11
N PHE A 75 7.89 1.24 2.82
CA PHE A 75 7.03 1.31 1.64
C PHE A 75 7.80 1.37 0.33
N THR A 76 9.01 1.94 0.30
CA THR A 76 9.88 1.86 -0.87
C THR A 76 10.25 0.40 -1.18
N LEU A 77 10.59 -0.39 -0.16
CA LEU A 77 10.87 -1.81 -0.35
C LEU A 77 9.64 -2.56 -0.89
N ILE A 78 8.47 -2.32 -0.31
CA ILE A 78 7.21 -2.91 -0.80
C ILE A 78 6.96 -2.50 -2.26
N PHE A 79 7.08 -1.21 -2.58
CA PHE A 79 6.90 -0.69 -3.94
C PHE A 79 7.84 -1.35 -4.95
N VAL A 80 9.14 -1.46 -4.63
CA VAL A 80 10.12 -2.07 -5.53
C VAL A 80 9.77 -3.53 -5.76
N VAL A 81 9.45 -4.29 -4.71
CA VAL A 81 9.08 -5.71 -4.84
C VAL A 81 7.82 -5.87 -5.68
N THR A 82 6.74 -5.13 -5.38
CA THR A 82 5.48 -5.28 -6.11
C THR A 82 5.58 -4.78 -7.55
N LEU A 83 6.35 -3.72 -7.81
CA LEU A 83 6.63 -3.25 -9.17
C LEU A 83 7.43 -4.27 -9.96
N SER A 84 8.48 -4.85 -9.38
CA SER A 84 9.29 -5.87 -10.05
C SER A 84 8.46 -7.11 -10.40
N SER A 85 7.62 -7.59 -9.49
CA SER A 85 6.68 -8.68 -9.79
C SER A 85 5.73 -8.31 -10.92
N PHE A 86 5.07 -7.14 -10.83
CA PHE A 86 4.12 -6.68 -11.84
C PHE A 86 4.76 -6.57 -13.24
N LEU A 87 5.97 -6.02 -13.34
CA LEU A 87 6.71 -5.91 -14.60
C LEU A 87 7.19 -7.25 -15.14
N THR A 88 7.39 -8.24 -14.28
CA THR A 88 7.74 -9.61 -14.72
C THR A 88 6.52 -10.31 -15.32
N ASP A 89 5.33 -9.99 -14.82
CA ASP A 89 4.07 -10.59 -15.28
C ASP A 89 3.56 -9.99 -16.59
N THR A 90 4.05 -8.83 -17.06
CA THR A 90 3.49 -8.15 -18.25
C THR A 90 3.61 -8.97 -19.53
N ASP A 91 4.59 -9.87 -19.61
CA ASP A 91 4.81 -10.76 -20.76
C ASP A 91 4.11 -12.13 -20.60
N ALA A 92 3.39 -12.35 -19.49
CA ALA A 92 2.74 -13.62 -19.21
C ALA A 92 1.40 -13.77 -19.94
N GLU A 93 1.05 -14.99 -20.34
CA GLU A 93 -0.20 -15.29 -21.07
C GLU A 93 -1.47 -14.94 -20.28
N TYR A 94 -1.41 -14.95 -18.94
CA TYR A 94 -2.52 -14.58 -18.05
C TYR A 94 -2.64 -13.07 -17.80
N PHE A 95 -1.72 -12.26 -18.33
CA PHE A 95 -1.73 -10.81 -18.12
C PHE A 95 -2.90 -10.17 -18.88
N THR A 96 -3.96 -9.91 -18.13
CA THR A 96 -5.21 -9.32 -18.64
C THR A 96 -5.51 -8.01 -17.93
N VAL A 97 -6.49 -7.24 -18.43
CA VAL A 97 -6.97 -6.03 -17.76
C VAL A 97 -7.43 -6.33 -16.32
N SER A 98 -8.11 -7.45 -16.11
CA SER A 98 -8.55 -7.88 -14.78
C SER A 98 -7.37 -8.18 -13.84
N TYR A 99 -6.30 -8.81 -14.36
CA TYR A 99 -5.06 -9.01 -13.60
C TYR A 99 -4.42 -7.69 -13.19
N ALA A 100 -4.33 -6.74 -14.12
CA ALA A 100 -3.77 -5.42 -13.84
C ALA A 100 -4.60 -4.66 -12.79
N LEU A 101 -5.92 -4.73 -12.85
CA LEU A 101 -6.81 -4.13 -11.84
C LEU A 101 -6.63 -4.76 -10.45
N LEU A 102 -6.23 -6.02 -10.40
CA LEU A 102 -6.01 -6.77 -9.16
C LEU A 102 -4.64 -6.48 -8.54
N THR A 103 -3.61 -6.27 -9.36
CA THR A 103 -2.21 -6.14 -8.92
C THR A 103 -1.70 -4.71 -8.83
N LEU A 104 -2.03 -3.86 -9.80
CA LEU A 104 -1.54 -2.48 -9.87
C LEU A 104 -1.83 -1.64 -8.59
N PRO A 105 -2.97 -1.79 -7.89
CA PRO A 105 -3.21 -1.09 -6.64
C PRO A 105 -2.14 -1.35 -5.57
N PHE A 106 -1.61 -2.58 -5.49
CA PHE A 106 -0.53 -2.95 -4.56
C PHE A 106 0.83 -2.33 -4.93
N VAL A 107 0.98 -1.85 -6.17
CA VAL A 107 2.13 -1.05 -6.62
C VAL A 107 1.91 0.43 -6.30
N LEU A 108 0.72 0.96 -6.58
CA LEU A 108 0.43 2.38 -6.43
C LEU A 108 0.31 2.83 -4.97
N GLN A 109 -0.28 2.00 -4.10
CA GLN A 109 -0.43 2.31 -2.68
C GLN A 109 0.90 2.64 -1.99
N PRO A 110 1.94 1.77 -2.02
CA PRO A 110 3.19 2.07 -1.34
C PRO A 110 3.89 3.30 -1.92
N LEU A 111 3.82 3.51 -3.24
CA LEU A 111 4.34 4.73 -3.89
C LEU A 111 3.67 5.99 -3.33
N LEU A 112 2.33 5.99 -3.23
CA LEU A 112 1.58 7.11 -2.65
C LEU A 112 2.02 7.41 -1.22
N LEU A 113 2.23 6.38 -0.40
CA LEU A 113 2.63 6.53 1.01
C LEU A 113 4.07 7.04 1.16
N VAL A 114 4.97 6.65 0.26
CA VAL A 114 6.33 7.22 0.17
C VAL A 114 6.25 8.71 -0.16
N LEU A 115 5.51 9.09 -1.20
CA LEU A 115 5.37 10.48 -1.62
C LEU A 115 4.73 11.36 -0.54
N LEU A 116 3.68 10.86 0.12
CA LEU A 116 3.04 11.55 1.25
C LEU A 116 4.03 11.81 2.39
N ASN A 117 4.77 10.79 2.81
CA ASN A 117 5.71 10.95 3.92
C ASN A 117 6.89 11.86 3.54
N GLY A 118 7.37 11.80 2.30
CA GLY A 118 8.36 12.73 1.77
C GLY A 118 7.87 14.18 1.80
N PHE A 119 6.64 14.42 1.32
CA PHE A 119 5.99 15.73 1.38
C PHE A 119 5.88 16.25 2.83
N LEU A 120 5.45 15.40 3.77
CA LEU A 120 5.30 15.79 5.17
C LEU A 120 6.67 16.13 5.81
N ILE A 121 7.74 15.41 5.49
CA ILE A 121 9.10 15.74 5.96
C ILE A 121 9.51 17.14 5.49
N ILE A 122 9.30 17.46 4.21
CA ILE A 122 9.63 18.76 3.62
C ILE A 122 8.79 19.88 4.27
N LYS A 123 7.48 19.67 4.43
CA LYS A 123 6.57 20.64 5.05
C LYS A 123 6.98 20.96 6.49
N PHE A 124 7.29 19.95 7.30
CA PHE A 124 7.71 20.16 8.70
C PHE A 124 9.11 20.75 8.84
N ARG A 125 9.96 20.74 7.80
CA ARG A 125 11.23 21.48 7.80
C ARG A 125 11.01 22.98 7.74
N LYS A 126 10.11 23.45 6.87
CA LYS A 126 9.82 24.89 6.66
C LYS A 126 9.13 25.60 7.82
N VAL A 127 8.60 24.87 8.80
CA VAL A 127 7.91 25.46 9.98
C VAL A 127 8.88 25.68 11.15
N THR A 128 10.05 25.07 11.12
CA THR A 128 11.06 25.13 12.20
C THR A 128 12.28 25.98 11.86
N GLU A 129 12.38 26.45 10.61
CA GLU A 129 13.34 27.47 10.15
C GLU A 129 12.63 28.83 10.16
#